data_AF-A0A9E0AFA6-F1
#
_entry.id   AF-A0A9E0AFA6-F1
#
_cell.length_a   1.000
_cell.length_b   1.000
_cell.length_c   1.000
_cell.angle_alpha   90.00
_cell.angle_beta   90.00
_cell.angle_gamma   90.00
#
_symmetry.space_group_name_H-M   'P 1'
#
loop_
_entity.id
_entity.type
_entity.pdbx_description
1 polymer ?
#
loop_
_entity_poly.entity_id
_entity_poly.type
_entity_poly.pdbx_seq_one_letter_code
_entity_poly.pdbx_strand_id
1 'polypeptide(L)'
;MAKIKTLKKKIKESEEFNDLTKTSVKDIFDGNVFSKSYFLKQIKLIVLVSFFIFFYMDNRMECEKQIATINDLNQQLTDVKYTSMVVEADLLSISRRTQIEALLHQHAIELKELSIPPYKLTTK
;
A
#
# COMPACT_ATOMS: atom_id res chain seq x y z
N MET A 1 -51.00 7.36 -9.63
CA MET A 1 -50.20 8.53 -10.07
C MET A 1 -50.57 9.84 -9.38
N ALA A 2 -51.86 10.13 -9.10
CA ALA A 2 -52.29 11.39 -8.47
C ALA A 2 -51.65 11.69 -7.09
N LYS A 3 -51.48 10.67 -6.24
CA LYS A 3 -50.83 10.81 -4.91
C LYS A 3 -49.37 11.27 -4.98
N ILE A 4 -48.62 10.83 -6.01
CA ILE A 4 -47.22 11.23 -6.21
C ILE A 4 -47.16 12.71 -6.63
N LYS A 5 -48.10 13.17 -7.46
CA LYS A 5 -48.17 14.57 -7.88
C LYS A 5 -48.50 15.51 -6.71
N THR A 6 -49.38 15.09 -5.80
CA THR A 6 -49.71 15.87 -4.58
C THR A 6 -48.58 15.86 -3.55
N LEU A 7 -47.86 14.74 -3.38
CA LEU A 7 -46.65 14.66 -2.56
C LEU A 7 -45.54 15.57 -3.12
N LYS A 8 -45.26 15.50 -4.43
CA LYS A 8 -44.29 16.40 -5.08
C LYS A 8 -44.67 17.87 -4.94
N LYS A 9 -45.96 18.21 -5.03
CA LYS A 9 -46.43 19.57 -4.81
C LYS A 9 -46.16 20.03 -3.37
N LYS A 10 -46.53 19.22 -2.36
CA LYS A 10 -46.26 19.52 -0.95
C LYS A 10 -44.78 19.66 -0.62
N ILE A 11 -43.91 18.84 -1.23
CA ILE A 11 -42.46 18.93 -1.07
C ILE A 11 -41.90 20.21 -1.72
N LYS A 12 -42.43 20.63 -2.87
CA LYS A 12 -41.99 21.86 -3.55
C LYS A 12 -42.52 23.14 -2.89
N GLU A 13 -43.64 23.04 -2.20
CA GLU A 13 -44.32 24.14 -1.51
C GLU A 13 -43.83 24.31 -0.06
N SER A 14 -43.03 23.37 0.47
CA SER A 14 -42.37 23.57 1.76
C SER A 14 -41.30 24.66 1.64
N GLU A 15 -41.32 25.59 2.59
CA GLU A 15 -40.31 26.66 2.68
C GLU A 15 -38.90 26.08 2.74
N GLU A 16 -38.75 24.88 3.30
CA GLU A 16 -37.47 24.17 3.43
C GLU A 16 -36.85 23.83 2.08
N PHE A 17 -37.67 23.41 1.11
CA PHE A 17 -37.16 23.02 -0.20
C PHE A 17 -36.83 24.22 -1.09
N ASN A 18 -37.57 25.32 -0.93
CA ASN A 18 -37.29 26.57 -1.63
C ASN A 18 -36.00 27.22 -1.12
N ASP A 19 -35.73 27.16 0.17
CA ASP A 19 -34.47 27.68 0.73
C ASP A 19 -33.27 26.81 0.37
N LEU A 20 -33.43 25.48 0.32
CA LEU A 20 -32.39 24.56 -0.16
C LEU A 20 -32.05 24.81 -1.63
N THR A 21 -33.06 24.93 -2.49
CA THR A 21 -32.86 25.19 -3.94
C THR A 21 -32.31 26.59 -4.24
N LYS A 22 -32.56 27.57 -3.35
CA LYS A 22 -31.93 28.90 -3.42
C LYS A 22 -30.52 28.96 -2.84
N THR A 23 -30.02 27.91 -2.19
CA THR A 23 -28.64 27.90 -1.66
C THR A 23 -27.69 27.59 -2.79
N SER A 24 -27.04 28.62 -3.33
CA SER A 24 -25.99 28.44 -4.33
C SER A 24 -24.67 28.11 -3.64
N VAL A 25 -23.76 27.43 -4.35
CA VAL A 25 -22.41 27.11 -3.85
C VAL A 25 -21.66 28.39 -3.44
N LYS A 26 -21.93 29.52 -4.10
CA LYS A 26 -21.40 30.84 -3.73
C LYS A 26 -21.82 31.29 -2.32
N ASP A 27 -23.07 31.06 -1.93
CA ASP A 27 -23.58 31.44 -0.60
C ASP A 27 -22.93 30.61 0.53
N ILE A 28 -22.44 29.40 0.21
CA ILE A 28 -21.68 28.54 1.11
C ILE A 28 -20.29 29.13 1.38
N PHE A 29 -19.63 29.64 0.33
CA PHE A 29 -18.33 30.28 0.45
C PHE A 29 -18.43 31.71 1.03
N ASP A 30 -19.52 32.45 0.78
CA ASP A 30 -19.78 33.79 1.34
C ASP A 30 -20.21 33.78 2.81
N GLY A 31 -20.34 32.60 3.44
CA GLY A 31 -20.70 32.46 4.86
C GLY A 31 -22.18 32.67 5.17
N ASN A 32 -23.01 32.93 4.17
CA ASN A 32 -24.45 33.16 4.34
C ASN A 32 -25.24 31.86 4.64
N VAL A 33 -24.59 30.69 4.52
CA VAL A 33 -25.18 29.38 4.89
C VAL A 33 -25.52 29.27 6.37
N PHE A 34 -24.73 29.88 7.26
CA PHE A 34 -24.99 29.84 8.71
C PHE A 34 -26.21 30.66 9.11
N SER A 35 -26.59 31.68 8.33
CA SER A 35 -27.75 32.53 8.62
C SER A 35 -29.09 31.90 8.24
N LYS A 36 -29.08 30.75 7.53
CA LYS A 36 -30.32 30.05 7.14
C LYS A 36 -30.90 29.27 8.32
N SER A 37 -32.19 29.47 8.59
CA SER A 37 -32.93 28.80 9.66
C SER A 37 -32.90 27.26 9.58
N TYR A 38 -32.77 26.72 8.36
CA TYR A 38 -32.61 25.28 8.09
C TYR A 38 -31.31 24.71 8.65
N PHE A 39 -30.20 25.45 8.52
CA PHE A 39 -28.88 24.99 8.96
C PHE A 39 -28.81 24.91 10.49
N LEU A 40 -29.40 25.88 11.18
CA LEU A 40 -29.52 25.89 12.65
C LEU A 40 -30.37 24.71 13.16
N LYS A 41 -31.45 24.34 12.45
CA LYS A 41 -32.28 23.18 12.81
C LYS A 41 -31.55 21.84 12.58
N GLN A 42 -30.60 21.79 11.64
CA GLN A 42 -29.86 20.57 11.29
C GLN A 42 -28.41 20.54 11.80
N ILE A 43 -28.03 21.45 12.71
CA ILE A 43 -26.68 21.51 13.28
C ILE A 43 -26.24 20.17 13.90
N LYS A 44 -27.17 19.43 14.54
CA LYS A 44 -26.91 18.11 15.11
C LYS A 44 -26.48 17.08 14.04
N LEU A 45 -27.06 17.16 12.84
CA LEU A 45 -26.70 16.28 11.73
C LEU A 45 -25.34 16.65 11.14
N ILE A 46 -25.02 17.94 11.05
CA ILE A 46 -23.72 18.43 10.57
C ILE A 46 -22.60 17.99 11.51
N VAL A 47 -22.80 18.12 12.82
CA VAL A 47 -21.83 17.66 13.84
C VAL A 47 -21.64 16.14 13.74
N LEU A 48 -22.72 15.38 13.55
CA LEU A 48 -22.63 13.93 13.37
C LEU A 48 -21.78 13.57 12.14
N VAL A 49 -22.01 14.21 10.99
CA VAL A 49 -21.22 13.97 9.78
C VAL A 49 -19.76 14.38 9.99
N SER A 50 -19.51 15.52 10.63
CA SER A 50 -18.15 15.97 10.95
C SER A 50 -17.43 14.95 11.83
N PHE A 51 -18.09 14.36 12.83
CA PHE A 51 -17.53 13.32 13.68
C PHE A 51 -17.14 12.06 12.87
N PHE A 52 -17.98 11.63 11.93
CA PHE A 52 -17.65 10.52 11.04
C PHE A 52 -16.45 10.83 10.13
N ILE A 53 -16.31 12.07 9.66
CA ILE A 53 -15.16 12.50 8.86
C ILE A 53 -13.87 12.43 9.68
N PHE A 54 -13.88 12.92 10.92
CA PHE A 54 -12.71 12.82 11.81
C PHE A 54 -12.34 11.36 12.07
N PHE A 55 -13.32 10.53 12.44
CA PHE A 55 -13.09 9.11 12.67
C PHE A 55 -12.53 8.39 11.42
N TYR A 56 -13.01 8.75 10.23
CA TYR A 56 -12.49 8.22 8.97
C TYR A 56 -11.04 8.65 8.71
N MET A 57 -10.70 9.92 8.95
CA MET A 57 -9.34 10.42 8.82
C MET A 57 -8.40 9.70 9.78
N ASP A 58 -8.79 9.54 11.04
CA ASP A 58 -7.99 8.83 12.04
C ASP A 58 -7.77 7.37 11.64
N ASN A 59 -8.81 6.68 11.16
CA ASN A 59 -8.72 5.31 10.68
C ASN A 59 -7.82 5.18 9.44
N ARG A 60 -7.87 6.15 8.53
CA ARG A 60 -7.02 6.21 7.33
C ARG A 60 -5.54 6.35 7.72
N MET A 61 -5.23 7.23 8.67
CA MET A 61 -3.84 7.52 9.08
C MET A 61 -3.14 6.30 9.67
N GLU A 62 -3.87 5.44 10.38
CA GLU A 62 -3.30 4.21 10.95
C GLU A 62 -2.96 3.18 9.85
N CYS A 63 -3.79 3.11 8.80
CA CYS A 63 -3.55 2.24 7.66
C CYS A 63 -2.29 2.66 6.87
N GLU A 64 -2.13 3.97 6.61
CA GLU A 64 -0.97 4.51 5.89
C GLU A 64 0.35 4.24 6.65
N LYS A 65 0.34 4.34 7.99
CA LYS A 65 1.50 3.98 8.83
C LYS A 65 1.83 2.49 8.74
N GLN A 66 0.83 1.62 8.83
CA GLN A 66 1.05 0.17 8.75
C GLN A 66 1.60 -0.24 7.38
N ILE A 67 1.11 0.35 6.30
CA ILE A 67 1.63 0.10 4.95
C ILE A 67 3.11 0.49 4.85
N ALA A 68 3.51 1.63 5.42
CA ALA A 68 4.91 2.04 5.46
C ALA A 68 5.79 1.04 6.24
N THR A 69 5.32 0.57 7.40
CA THR A 69 6.01 -0.44 8.21
C THR A 69 6.15 -1.76 7.45
N ILE A 70 5.10 -2.22 6.77
CA ILE A 70 5.15 -3.45 5.97
C ILE A 70 6.16 -3.33 4.83
N ASN A 71 6.26 -2.17 4.19
CA ASN A 71 7.25 -1.93 3.14
C ASN A 71 8.68 -2.02 3.68
N ASP A 72 8.95 -1.38 4.82
CA ASP A 72 10.27 -1.42 5.46
C ASP A 72 10.67 -2.85 5.85
N LEU A 73 9.74 -3.61 6.47
CA LEU A 73 9.98 -5.01 6.81
C LEU A 73 10.25 -5.89 5.58
N ASN A 74 9.53 -5.68 4.47
CA ASN A 74 9.77 -6.42 3.23
C ASN A 74 11.12 -6.07 2.59
N GLN A 75 11.54 -4.81 2.69
CA GLN A 75 12.83 -4.37 2.19
C GLN A 75 13.97 -5.03 2.98
N GLN A 76 13.90 -5.02 4.32
CA GLN A 76 14.88 -5.70 5.17
C GLN A 76 14.96 -7.21 4.87
N LEU A 77 13.81 -7.86 4.67
CA LEU A 77 13.76 -9.30 4.35
C LEU A 77 14.37 -9.61 2.97
N THR A 78 14.14 -8.71 2.00
CA THR A 78 14.72 -8.80 0.66
C THR A 78 16.24 -8.63 0.69
N ASP A 79 16.74 -7.66 1.46
CA ASP A 79 18.18 -7.41 1.62
C ASP A 79 18.91 -8.58 2.29
N VAL A 80 18.33 -9.19 3.33
CA VAL A 80 18.87 -10.41 3.97
C VAL A 80 18.90 -11.59 2.99
N LYS A 81 17.90 -11.71 2.12
CA LYS A 81 17.86 -12.74 1.09
C LYS A 81 18.93 -12.53 0.03
N TYR A 82 19.12 -11.28 -0.42
CA TYR A 82 20.17 -10.95 -1.38
C TYR A 82 21.57 -11.14 -0.80
N THR A 83 21.82 -10.73 0.44
CA THR A 83 23.13 -10.94 1.08
C THR A 83 23.45 -12.43 1.22
N SER A 84 22.48 -13.25 1.62
CA SER A 84 22.66 -14.71 1.67
C SER A 84 22.94 -15.31 0.30
N MET A 85 22.22 -14.88 -0.74
CA MET A 85 22.43 -15.33 -2.12
C MET A 85 23.79 -14.91 -2.67
N VAL A 86 24.25 -13.70 -2.37
CA VAL A 86 25.57 -13.21 -2.78
C VAL A 86 26.67 -14.03 -2.10
N VAL A 87 26.53 -14.29 -0.80
CA VAL A 87 27.48 -15.15 -0.06
C VAL A 87 27.51 -16.56 -0.66
N GLU A 88 26.36 -17.14 -0.98
CA GLU A 88 26.28 -18.44 -1.66
C GLU A 88 26.93 -18.39 -3.06
N ALA A 89 26.68 -17.34 -3.83
CA ALA A 89 27.27 -17.16 -5.16
C ALA A 89 28.80 -17.01 -5.09
N ASP A 90 29.32 -16.28 -4.11
CA ASP A 90 30.76 -16.13 -3.88
C ASP A 90 31.40 -17.46 -3.48
N LEU A 91 30.77 -18.22 -2.58
CA LEU A 91 31.24 -19.56 -2.19
C LEU A 91 31.21 -20.53 -3.37
N LEU A 92 30.15 -20.52 -4.17
CA LEU A 92 30.05 -21.33 -5.39
C LEU A 92 31.07 -20.90 -6.43
N SER A 93 31.35 -19.60 -6.54
CA SER A 93 32.35 -19.05 -7.44
C SER A 93 33.73 -19.61 -7.10
N ILE A 94 34.13 -19.53 -5.84
CA ILE A 94 35.42 -20.05 -5.33
C ILE A 94 35.49 -21.58 -5.45
N SER A 95 34.36 -22.27 -5.25
CA SER A 95 34.26 -23.74 -5.38
C SER A 95 34.39 -24.24 -6.83
N ARG A 96 34.28 -23.36 -7.85
CA ARG A 96 34.49 -23.77 -9.24
C ARG A 96 35.92 -24.27 -9.43
N ARG A 97 36.05 -25.46 -10.03
CA ARG A 97 37.34 -26.11 -10.32
C ARG A 97 38.35 -25.16 -10.95
N THR A 98 37.92 -24.36 -11.92
CA THR A 98 38.77 -23.37 -12.60
C THR A 98 39.33 -22.29 -11.66
N GLN A 99 38.57 -21.86 -10.65
CA GLN A 99 39.04 -20.91 -9.63
C GLN A 99 39.92 -21.58 -8.60
N ILE A 100 39.60 -22.81 -8.21
CA ILE A 100 40.45 -23.64 -7.33
C ILE A 100 41.82 -23.83 -7.98
N GLU A 101 41.88 -24.22 -9.26
CA GLU A 101 43.12 -24.37 -10.02
C GLU A 101 43.91 -23.05 -10.08
N ALA A 102 43.24 -21.93 -10.37
CA ALA A 102 43.89 -20.61 -10.38
C ALA A 102 44.49 -20.22 -9.01
N LEU A 103 43.78 -20.50 -7.91
CA LEU A 103 44.26 -20.27 -6.53
C LEU A 103 45.43 -21.20 -6.17
N LEU A 104 45.39 -22.47 -6.57
CA LEU A 104 46.48 -23.43 -6.38
C LEU A 104 47.75 -22.99 -7.12
N HIS A 105 47.61 -22.50 -8.35
CA HIS A 105 48.72 -21.94 -9.13
C HIS A 105 49.29 -20.66 -8.49
N GLN A 106 48.45 -19.78 -7.98
CA GLN A 106 48.88 -18.55 -7.30
C GLN A 106 49.64 -18.86 -5.99
N HIS A 107 49.30 -19.93 -5.28
CA HIS A 107 49.96 -20.35 -4.04
C HIS A 107 51.10 -21.35 -4.25
N ALA A 108 51.50 -21.60 -5.51
CA ALA A 108 52.59 -22.50 -5.88
C ALA A 108 52.44 -23.95 -5.35
N ILE A 109 51.20 -24.42 -5.20
CA ILE A 109 50.89 -25.78 -4.76
C ILE A 109 50.73 -26.66 -6.01
N GLU A 110 51.63 -27.61 -6.24
CA GLU A 110 51.58 -28.53 -7.38
C GLU A 110 50.57 -29.68 -7.14
N LEU A 111 49.28 -29.35 -7.12
CA LEU A 111 48.19 -30.35 -7.18
C LEU A 111 47.69 -30.42 -8.63
N LYS A 112 47.74 -31.61 -9.25
CA LYS A 112 47.35 -31.84 -10.65
C LYS A 112 46.14 -32.78 -10.72
N GLU A 113 45.12 -32.42 -11.50
CA GLU A 113 43.97 -33.32 -11.74
C GLU A 113 44.43 -34.60 -12.47
N LEU A 114 43.95 -35.77 -12.00
CA LEU A 114 44.15 -37.03 -12.71
C LEU A 114 43.23 -37.07 -13.95
N SER A 115 43.85 -37.07 -15.14
CA SER A 115 43.15 -37.17 -16.44
C SER A 115 42.46 -38.53 -16.69
N ILE A 116 42.64 -39.51 -15.80
CA ILE A 116 42.15 -40.89 -15.96
C ILE A 116 41.28 -41.22 -14.75
N PRO A 117 40.06 -41.75 -14.94
CA PRO A 117 39.18 -42.11 -13.83
C PRO A 117 39.84 -43.22 -12.97
N PRO A 118 39.74 -43.15 -11.63
CA PRO A 118 40.48 -44.02 -10.72
C PRO A 118 40.09 -45.51 -10.81
N TYR A 119 38.85 -45.82 -11.25
CA TYR A 119 38.40 -47.20 -11.44
C TYR A 119 37.46 -47.32 -12.64
N LYS A 120 37.61 -48.41 -13.42
CA LYS A 120 36.66 -48.83 -14.46
C LYS A 120 35.84 -50.00 -13.92
N LEU A 121 34.53 -49.83 -13.79
CA LEU A 121 33.64 -50.92 -13.41
C LEU A 121 33.42 -51.82 -14.62
N THR A 122 33.90 -53.07 -14.54
CA THR A 122 33.58 -54.11 -15.53
C THR A 122 32.39 -54.92 -15.00
N THR A 123 31.21 -54.73 -15.58
CA THR A 123 30.07 -55.64 -15.38
C THR A 123 30.33 -56.94 -16.12
N LYS A 124 30.20 -58.06 -15.42
CA LYS A 124 30.42 -59.43 -15.91
C LYS A 124 29.15 -60.00 -16.52
#